data_AF-A0A3E0PUF9-F1
#
_entry.id   AF-A0A3E0PUF9-F1
#
_cell.length_a   1.000
_cell.length_b   1.000
_cell.length_c   1.000
_cell.angle_alpha   90.00
_cell.angle_beta   90.00
_cell.angle_gamma   90.00
#
_symmetry.space_group_name_H-M   'P 1'
#
loop_
_entity.id
_entity.type
_entity.pdbx_description
1 polymer ?
#
loop_
_entity_poly.entity_id
_entity_poly.type
_entity_poly.pdbx_seq_one_letter_code
_entity_poly.pdbx_strand_id
1 'polypeptide(L)' 'MGFVTVGEIARRAGVPVHRVTYLIESRRIVPLGRAGQARVFSEEVADEIIVQLRQIATSRGEHTETHVR' A
#
# COMPACT_ATOMS: atom_id res chain seq x y z
N MET A 1 5.69 -16.62 -7.58
CA MET A 1 4.99 -15.98 -6.46
C MET A 1 6.02 -15.37 -5.52
N GLY A 2 6.15 -14.05 -5.55
CA GLY A 2 7.00 -13.31 -4.62
C GLY A 2 6.18 -12.76 -3.45
N PHE A 3 6.84 -12.42 -2.35
CA PHE A 3 6.25 -11.69 -1.24
C PHE A 3 6.53 -10.21 -1.38
N VAL A 4 5.51 -9.37 -1.16
CA VAL A 4 5.62 -7.92 -1.29
C VAL A 4 5.43 -7.28 0.09
N THR A 5 6.34 -6.40 0.48
CA THR A 5 6.25 -5.66 1.75
C THR A 5 5.39 -4.41 1.59
N VAL A 6 4.89 -3.87 2.71
CA VAL A 6 4.17 -2.57 2.73
C VAL A 6 5.00 -1.44 2.09
N GLY A 7 6.32 -1.42 2.34
CA GLY A 7 7.22 -0.41 1.75
C GLY A 7 7.32 -0.54 0.23
N GLU A 8 7.38 -1.76 -0.28
CA GLU A 8 7.39 -2.00 -1.72
C GLU A 8 6.05 -1.65 -2.38
N ILE A 9 4.92 -1.95 -1.72
CA ILE A 9 3.59 -1.51 -2.18
C ILE A 9 3.54 0.02 -2.27
N ALA A 10 4.02 0.73 -1.23
CA ALA A 10 4.07 2.18 -1.19
C ALA A 10 4.90 2.75 -2.35
N ARG A 11 6.09 2.17 -2.59
CA ARG A 11 6.97 2.52 -3.71
C ARG A 11 6.27 2.34 -5.06
N ARG A 12 5.62 1.19 -5.29
CA ARG A 12 4.89 0.88 -6.54
C ARG A 12 3.68 1.78 -6.75
N ALA A 13 2.99 2.14 -5.68
CA ALA A 13 1.83 3.04 -5.71
C ALA A 13 2.22 4.52 -5.83
N GLY A 14 3.47 4.89 -5.54
CA GLY A 14 3.91 6.29 -5.52
C GLY A 14 3.30 7.09 -4.37
N VAL A 15 3.01 6.44 -3.23
CA VAL A 15 2.40 7.08 -2.06
C VAL A 15 3.21 6.83 -0.78
N PRO A 16 3.06 7.66 0.26
CA PRO A 16 3.66 7.40 1.56
C PRO A 16 3.18 6.08 2.19
N VAL A 17 4.07 5.40 2.94
CA VAL A 17 3.80 4.12 3.63
C VAL A 17 2.56 4.21 4.53
N HIS A 18 2.35 5.32 5.23
CA HIS A 18 1.21 5.47 6.15
C HIS A 18 -0.15 5.39 5.43
N ARG A 19 -0.25 5.77 4.14
CA ARG A 19 -1.48 5.62 3.35
C ARG A 19 -1.77 4.15 3.05
N VAL A 20 -0.73 3.39 2.75
CA VAL A 20 -0.85 1.94 2.55
C VAL A 20 -1.26 1.26 3.86
N THR A 21 -0.61 1.60 4.97
CA THR A 21 -0.96 1.08 6.31
C THR A 21 -2.40 1.41 6.68
N TYR A 22 -2.83 2.65 6.46
CA TYR A 22 -4.21 3.07 6.71
C TYR A 22 -5.21 2.25 5.89
N LEU A 23 -4.92 2.01 4.60
CA LEU A 23 -5.80 1.20 3.76
C LEU A 23 -5.87 -0.25 4.24
N ILE A 24 -4.72 -0.87 4.55
CA ILE A 24 -4.65 -2.24 5.08
C ILE A 24 -5.47 -2.36 6.36
N GLU A 25 -5.35 -1.41 7.27
CA GLU A 25 -6.05 -1.42 8.57
C GLU A 25 -7.54 -1.17 8.42
N SER A 26 -7.93 -0.16 7.64
CA SER A 26 -9.34 0.18 7.40
C SER A 26 -10.10 -0.92 6.65
N ARG A 27 -9.43 -1.66 5.77
CA ARG A 27 -10.00 -2.78 5.01
C ARG A 27 -9.77 -4.13 5.67
N ARG A 28 -9.09 -4.18 6.83
CA ARG A 28 -8.72 -5.42 7.55
C ARG A 28 -8.04 -6.46 6.65
N ILE A 29 -7.14 -6.00 5.76
CA ILE A 29 -6.41 -6.89 4.85
C ILE A 29 -5.40 -7.70 5.66
N VAL A 30 -5.49 -9.02 5.56
CA VAL A 30 -4.67 -9.95 6.34
C VAL A 30 -3.33 -10.18 5.62
N PRO A 31 -2.18 -9.97 6.28
CA PRO A 31 -0.89 -10.30 5.69
C PRO A 31 -0.69 -11.83 5.64
N LEU A 32 0.07 -12.29 4.65
CA LEU A 32 0.49 -13.70 4.57
C LEU A 32 1.49 -14.08 5.67
N GLY A 33 2.21 -13.11 6.20
CA GLY A 33 3.19 -13.33 7.25
C GLY A 33 4.05 -12.11 7.49
N ARG A 34 5.27 -12.35 7.99
CA ARG A 34 6.28 -11.30 8.21
C ARG A 34 7.63 -11.70 7.64
N ALA A 35 8.32 -10.73 7.04
CA ALA A 35 9.75 -10.80 6.75
C ALA A 35 10.47 -9.86 7.72
N GLY A 36 11.04 -10.43 8.79
CA GLY A 36 11.50 -9.65 9.94
C GLY A 36 10.34 -8.89 10.59
N GLN A 37 10.42 -7.56 10.63
CA GLN A 37 9.36 -6.69 11.16
C GLN A 37 8.32 -6.25 10.10
N ALA A 38 8.57 -6.53 8.81
CA ALA A 38 7.68 -6.10 7.74
C ALA A 38 6.55 -7.12 7.51
N ARG A 39 5.30 -6.64 7.47
CA ARG A 39 4.16 -7.43 6.96
C ARG A 39 4.36 -7.71 5.47
N VAL A 40 4.11 -8.94 5.05
CA VAL A 40 4.19 -9.34 3.64
C VAL A 40 2.85 -9.81 3.09
N PHE A 41 2.63 -9.53 1.82
CA PHE A 41 1.41 -9.84 1.08
C PHE A 41 1.77 -10.62 -0.18
N SER A 42 0.79 -11.31 -0.76
CA SER A 42 0.95 -11.87 -2.10
C SER A 42 1.03 -10.74 -3.12
N GLU A 43 1.51 -11.07 -4.32
CA GLU A 43 1.57 -10.11 -5.42
C GLU A 43 0.16 -9.67 -5.85
N GLU A 44 -0.80 -10.60 -5.88
CA GLU A 44 -2.20 -10.31 -6.20
C GLU A 44 -2.82 -9.33 -5.21
N VAL A 45 -2.64 -9.56 -3.90
CA VAL A 45 -3.14 -8.66 -2.86
C VAL A 45 -2.44 -7.31 -2.91
N ALA A 46 -1.14 -7.27 -3.21
CA ALA A 46 -0.40 -6.03 -3.39
C ALA A 46 -0.98 -5.20 -4.56
N ASP A 47 -1.30 -5.82 -5.67
CA ASP A 47 -1.89 -5.15 -6.84
C ASP A 47 -3.29 -4.59 -6.53
N GLU A 48 -4.12 -5.35 -5.80
CA GLU A 48 -5.43 -4.87 -5.34
C GLU A 48 -5.31 -3.63 -4.44
N ILE A 49 -4.34 -3.63 -3.51
CA ILE A 49 -4.06 -2.48 -2.64
C ILE A 49 -3.69 -1.25 -3.48
N ILE A 50 -2.83 -1.42 -4.49
CA ILE A 50 -2.39 -0.34 -5.39
C ILE A 50 -3.58 0.24 -6.16
N VAL A 51 -4.46 -0.61 -6.70
CA VAL A 51 -5.66 -0.17 -7.42
C VAL A 51 -6.57 0.66 -6.52
N GLN A 52 -6.83 0.20 -5.29
CA GLN A 52 -7.65 0.93 -4.33
C GLN A 52 -7.05 2.28 -3.94
N LEU A 53 -5.73 2.35 -3.74
CA LEU A 53 -5.03 3.61 -3.44
C LEU A 53 -5.21 4.64 -4.55
N ARG A 54 -5.11 4.20 -5.82
CA ARG A 54 -5.31 5.07 -6.99
C ARG A 54 -6.75 5.57 -7.08
N GLN A 55 -7.73 4.68 -6.88
CA GLN A 55 -9.16 5.06 -6.89
C GLN A 55 -9.48 6.10 -5.82
N ILE A 56 -8.93 5.91 -4.62
CA ILE A 56 -9.08 6.84 -3.51
C ILE A 56 -8.49 8.22 -3.83
N ALA A 57 -7.28 8.26 -4.42
CA ALA A 57 -6.63 9.52 -4.80
C ALA A 57 -7.48 10.28 -5.84
N THR A 58 -7.97 9.59 -6.87
CA THR A 58 -8.88 10.17 -7.87
C THR A 58 -10.16 10.70 -7.25
N SER A 59 -10.76 9.95 -6.30
CA SER A 59 -12.04 10.34 -5.66
C SER A 59 -11.92 11.60 -4.79
N ARG A 60 -10.73 11.91 -4.26
CA ARG A 60 -10.49 13.07 -3.40
C ARG A 60 -9.97 14.30 -4.13
N GLY A 61 -9.72 14.21 -5.44
CA GLY A 61 -9.07 15.30 -6.18
C GLY A 61 -7.66 15.63 -5.66
N GLU A 62 -7.03 14.68 -4.97
CA GLU A 62 -5.72 14.87 -4.33
C GLU A 62 -4.63 14.82 -5.41
N HIS A 63 -4.27 15.98 -5.96
CA HIS A 63 -2.99 16.18 -6.63
C HIS A 63 -1.90 16.09 -5.57
N THR A 64 -1.26 14.92 -5.51
CA THR A 64 0.01 14.58 -4.86
C THR A 64 0.60 15.70 -4.00
N GLU A 65 0.31 15.68 -2.70
CA GLU A 65 1.13 16.38 -1.71
C GLU A 65 2.55 15.81 -1.80
N THR A 66 3.35 16.50 -2.61
CA THR A 66 4.79 16.43 -2.66
C THR A 66 5.31 17.14 -1.43
N HIS A 67 5.88 16.41 -0.48
CA HIS A 67 6.95 16.94 0.37
C HIS A 67 7.68 15.79 1.09
N VAL A 68 8.96 15.54 0.79
CA VAL A 68 10.15 16.15 1.45
C VAL A 68 10.18 15.68 2.92
N ARG A 69 11.03 14.73 3.31
CA ARG A 69 12.50 14.68 3.23
C ARG A 69 13.01 13.25 3.20
#